data_AF-A0A9D4FZ68-F1
#
_entry.id   AF-A0A9D4FZ68-F1
#
_cell.length_a   1.000
_cell.length_b   1.000
_cell.length_c   1.000
_cell.angle_alpha   90.00
_cell.angle_beta   90.00
_cell.angle_gamma   90.00
#
_symmetry.space_group_name_H-M   'P 1'
#
loop_
_entity.id
_entity.type
_entity.pdbx_description
1 polymer ?
#
loop_
_entity_poly.entity_id
_entity_poly.type
_entity_poly.pdbx_seq_one_letter_code
_entity_poly.pdbx_strand_id
1 'polypeptide(L)'
;MLMNNQVKSNLMKKRKAMKEAGNRIADDVTKLNSGLISRLTLHHNIDSAWFFNGSVYGQTTRQERVKFDIYDNIDNVIENFRFGQRT
;
A
#
# COMPACT_ATOMS: atom_id res chain seq x y z
N MET A 1 -13.37 -17.95 3.64
CA MET A 1 -12.06 -17.45 3.18
C MET A 1 -11.22 -16.92 4.35
N LEU A 2 -10.58 -17.79 5.13
CA LEU A 2 -9.79 -17.39 6.33
C LEU A 2 -8.37 -18.00 6.36
N MET A 3 -8.12 -19.08 5.61
CA MET A 3 -6.85 -19.82 5.63
C MET A 3 -5.65 -19.01 5.13
N ASN A 4 -5.86 -18.11 4.17
CA ASN A 4 -4.77 -17.44 3.46
C ASN A 4 -4.13 -16.29 4.26
N ASN A 5 -4.88 -15.66 5.18
CA ASN A 5 -4.38 -14.54 5.97
C ASN A 5 -3.47 -15.00 7.12
N GLN A 6 -3.75 -16.14 7.76
CA GLN A 6 -2.91 -16.67 8.84
C GLN A 6 -1.52 -17.05 8.33
N VAL A 7 -1.47 -17.72 7.17
CA VAL A 7 -0.22 -18.14 6.52
C VAL A 7 0.59 -16.92 6.07
N LYS A 8 -0.05 -15.93 5.43
CA LYS A 8 0.60 -14.66 5.10
C LYS A 8 1.14 -13.93 6.33
N SER A 9 0.35 -13.84 7.40
CA SER A 9 0.77 -13.15 8.63
C SER A 9 1.98 -13.84 9.29
N ASN A 10 1.98 -15.17 9.35
CA ASN A 10 3.09 -15.94 9.90
C ASN A 10 4.35 -15.82 9.02
N LEU A 11 4.20 -15.82 7.69
CA LEU A 11 5.32 -15.59 6.77
C LEU A 11 5.90 -14.18 6.93
N MET A 12 5.06 -13.16 7.07
CA MET A 12 5.50 -11.77 7.27
C MET A 12 6.19 -11.56 8.62
N LYS A 13 5.77 -12.26 9.68
CA LYS A 13 6.48 -12.26 10.97
C LYS A 13 7.89 -12.88 10.84
N LYS A 14 8.02 -13.96 10.07
CA LYS A 14 9.32 -14.61 9.79
C LYS A 14 10.20 -13.82 8.80
N ARG A 15 9.62 -12.91 8.00
CA ARG A 15 10.34 -12.06 7.04
C ARG A 15 11.39 -11.15 7.70
N LYS A 16 11.15 -10.70 8.94
CA LYS A 16 12.14 -9.89 9.69
C LYS A 16 13.43 -10.68 9.94
N ALA A 17 13.30 -11.92 10.43
CA ALA A 17 14.43 -12.81 10.66
C ALA A 17 15.18 -13.20 9.37
N MET A 18 14.47 -13.35 8.24
CA MET A 18 15.12 -13.65 6.96
C MET A 18 15.82 -12.43 6.33
N LYS A 19 15.31 -11.21 6.57
CA LYS A 19 15.96 -9.96 6.13
C LYS A 19 17.28 -9.74 6.88
N GLU A 20 17.34 -10.10 8.16
CA GLU A 20 18.56 -10.08 8.99
C GLU A 20 19.58 -11.13 8.52
N ALA A 21 19.13 -12.24 7.94
CA ALA A 21 19.96 -13.27 7.32
C ALA A 21 20.42 -12.95 5.87
N GLY A 22 20.17 -11.73 5.37
CA GLY A 22 20.61 -11.28 4.04
C GLY A 22 19.65 -11.62 2.88
N ASN A 23 18.56 -12.35 3.13
CA ASN A 23 17.59 -12.69 2.09
C ASN A 23 16.52 -11.58 1.95
N ARG A 24 16.50 -10.90 0.80
CA ARG A 24 15.45 -9.92 0.46
C ARG A 24 14.28 -10.64 -0.19
N ILE A 25 13.18 -10.80 0.56
CA ILE A 25 11.88 -11.03 -0.06
C ILE A 25 11.46 -9.69 -0.68
N ALA A 26 11.67 -9.53 -1.98
CA ALA A 26 10.99 -8.50 -2.75
C ALA A 26 9.56 -8.99 -2.98
N ASP A 27 8.58 -8.15 -2.67
CA ASP A 27 7.22 -8.45 -3.12
C ASP A 27 7.16 -8.09 -4.61
N ASP A 28 6.69 -9.00 -5.45
CA ASP A 28 6.49 -8.71 -6.87
C ASP A 28 5.44 -7.61 -7.03
N VAL A 29 5.88 -6.44 -7.47
CA VAL A 29 4.97 -5.36 -7.85
C VAL A 29 4.38 -5.75 -9.20
N THR A 30 3.10 -6.14 -9.21
CA THR A 30 2.40 -6.44 -10.45
C THR A 30 2.35 -5.20 -11.35
N LYS A 31 2.23 -5.39 -12.67
CA LYS A 31 2.09 -4.27 -13.64
C LYS A 31 0.97 -3.29 -13.25
N LEU A 32 -0.13 -3.82 -12.70
CA LEU A 32 -1.26 -3.01 -12.22
C LEU A 32 -0.88 -2.16 -11.01
N ASN A 33 -0.12 -2.72 -10.05
CA ASN A 33 0.37 -1.96 -8.90
C ASN A 33 1.38 -0.89 -9.33
N SER A 34 2.27 -1.18 -10.29
CA SER A 34 3.17 -0.18 -10.86
C SER A 34 2.41 0.94 -11.58
N GLY A 35 1.36 0.60 -12.32
CA GLY A 35 0.46 1.56 -12.95
C GLY A 35 -0.26 2.44 -11.94
N LEU A 36 -0.75 1.85 -10.84
CA LEU A 36 -1.37 2.60 -9.75
C LEU A 36 -0.38 3.57 -9.08
N ILE A 37 0.83 3.12 -8.77
CA ILE A 37 1.89 3.99 -8.21
C ILE A 37 2.15 5.17 -9.15
N SER A 38 2.27 4.91 -10.46
CA SER A 38 2.48 5.96 -11.46
C SER A 38 1.34 6.98 -11.47
N ARG A 39 0.08 6.52 -11.41
CA ARG A 39 -1.10 7.40 -11.30
C ARG A 39 -1.09 8.24 -10.03
N LEU A 40 -0.71 7.64 -8.89
CA LEU A 40 -0.62 8.33 -7.61
C LEU A 40 0.48 9.40 -7.61
N THR A 41 1.67 9.10 -8.11
CA THR A 41 2.79 10.06 -8.18
C THR A 41 2.48 11.26 -9.09
N LEU A 42 1.61 11.10 -10.08
CA LEU A 42 1.16 12.20 -10.94
C LEU A 42 0.00 13.01 -10.36
N HIS A 43 -0.56 12.59 -9.22
CA HIS A 43 -1.73 13.21 -8.63
C HIS A 43 -1.37 14.41 -7.75
N HIS A 44 -2.00 15.57 -7.98
CA HIS A 44 -1.68 16.83 -7.29
C HIS A 44 -1.85 16.80 -5.76
N ASN A 45 -2.68 15.89 -5.22
CA ASN A 45 -2.89 15.72 -3.78
C ASN A 45 -1.97 14.66 -3.13
N ILE A 46 -1.03 14.09 -3.86
CA ILE A 46 -0.11 13.04 -3.40
C ILE A 46 1.34 13.52 -3.50
N ASP A 47 2.08 13.45 -2.41
CA ASP A 47 3.51 13.78 -2.36
C ASP A 47 4.38 12.59 -2.74
N SER A 48 4.01 11.38 -2.30
CA SER A 48 4.77 10.16 -2.58
C SER A 48 3.87 8.93 -2.60
N ALA A 49 4.29 7.89 -3.34
CA ALA A 49 3.58 6.61 -3.43
C ALA A 49 4.56 5.43 -3.41
N TRP A 50 4.20 4.35 -2.72
CA TRP A 50 5.06 3.17 -2.61
C TRP A 50 4.27 1.88 -2.43
N PHE A 51 4.89 0.77 -2.82
CA PHE A 51 4.39 -0.56 -2.55
C PHE A 51 4.92 -1.07 -1.21
N PHE A 52 4.05 -1.60 -0.37
CA PHE A 52 4.45 -2.26 0.87
C PHE A 52 3.50 -3.39 1.23
N ASN A 53 4.05 -4.58 1.47
CA ASN A 53 3.33 -5.70 2.07
C ASN A 53 2.07 -6.15 1.30
N GLY A 54 2.12 -6.12 -0.04
CA GLY A 54 0.98 -6.50 -0.87
C GLY A 54 -0.01 -5.37 -1.17
N SER A 55 0.29 -4.12 -0.82
CA SER A 55 -0.63 -2.99 -0.98
C SER A 55 0.12 -1.75 -1.46
N VAL A 56 -0.59 -0.90 -2.21
CA VAL A 56 -0.08 0.41 -2.63
C VAL A 56 -0.54 1.46 -1.62
N TYR A 57 0.38 2.30 -1.19
CA TYR A 57 0.13 3.42 -0.30
C TYR A 57 0.53 4.73 -0.98
N GLY A 58 -0.19 5.79 -0.65
CA GLY A 58 0.17 7.16 -0.99
C GLY A 58 0.24 8.02 0.27
N GLN A 59 1.20 8.95 0.31
CA GLN A 59 1.22 10.04 1.28
C GLN A 59 0.58 11.27 0.64
N THR A 60 -0.48 11.80 1.25
CA THR A 60 -1.11 13.02 0.77
C THR A 60 -0.23 14.24 1.10
N THR A 61 -0.50 15.38 0.44
CA THR A 61 0.11 16.68 0.76
C THR A 61 -0.09 17.13 2.21
N ARG A 62 -1.02 16.49 2.93
CA ARG A 62 -1.30 16.70 4.36
C ARG A 62 -0.55 15.72 5.26
N GLN A 63 0.41 14.98 4.71
CA GLN A 63 1.17 13.92 5.37
C GLN A 63 0.34 12.71 5.84
N GLU A 64 -0.88 12.55 5.34
CA GLU A 64 -1.74 11.41 5.67
C GLU A 64 -1.34 10.19 4.84
N ARG A 65 -1.23 9.02 5.46
CA ARG A 65 -0.95 7.76 4.75
C ARG A 65 -2.25 7.06 4.40
N VAL A 66 -2.53 6.93 3.12
CA VAL A 66 -3.76 6.32 2.59
C VAL A 66 -3.41 5.08 1.78
N LYS A 67 -4.22 4.02 1.92
CA LYS A 67 -4.11 2.79 1.12
C LYS A 67 -5.01 2.93 -0.11
N PHE A 68 -4.53 2.47 -1.26
CA PHE A 68 -5.29 2.45 -2.52
C PHE A 68 -5.35 1.03 -3.10
N ASP A 69 -6.49 0.69 -3.67
CA ASP A 69 -6.72 -0.48 -4.51
C ASP A 69 -6.70 -0.10 -6.01
N ILE A 70 -6.46 -1.08 -6.87
CA ILE A 70 -6.14 -0.89 -8.31
C ILE A 70 -7.23 -0.11 -9.08
N TYR A 71 -8.49 -0.27 -8.66
CA TYR A 71 -9.65 0.32 -9.34
C TYR A 71 -10.21 1.55 -8.62
N ASP A 72 -9.50 2.04 -7.60
CA ASP A 72 -9.96 3.20 -6.85
C ASP A 72 -9.96 4.46 -7.71
N ASN A 73 -10.98 5.29 -7.46
CA ASN A 73 -10.92 6.70 -7.79
C ASN A 73 -10.13 7.41 -6.66
N ILE A 74 -8.99 8.01 -7.01
CA ILE A 74 -8.04 8.58 -6.06
C ILE A 74 -8.68 9.69 -5.23
N ASP A 75 -9.43 10.59 -5.87
CA ASP A 75 -10.09 11.72 -5.18
C ASP A 75 -11.12 11.23 -4.17
N ASN A 76 -11.99 10.30 -4.58
CA ASN A 76 -13.00 9.73 -3.68
C ASN A 76 -12.37 9.05 -2.45
N VAL A 77 -11.26 8.34 -2.63
CA VAL A 77 -10.56 7.68 -1.51
C VAL A 77 -9.96 8.71 -0.56
N ILE A 78 -9.33 9.76 -1.08
CA ILE A 78 -8.78 10.84 -0.26
C ILE A 78 -9.89 11.57 0.50
N GLU A 79 -11.00 11.88 -0.15
CA GLU A 79 -12.16 12.52 0.49
C GLU A 79 -12.76 11.64 1.57
N ASN A 80 -13.05 10.37 1.26
CA ASN A 80 -13.60 9.43 2.23
C ASN A 80 -12.67 9.22 3.43
N PHE A 81 -11.35 9.18 3.20
CA PHE A 81 -10.38 9.11 4.28
C PHE A 81 -10.46 10.35 5.20
N ARG A 82 -10.59 11.54 4.63
CA ARG A 82 -10.73 12.80 5.39
C ARG A 82 -12.01 12.89 6.21
N PHE A 83 -13.12 12.37 5.69
CA PHE A 83 -14.42 12.42 6.38
C PHE A 83 -14.65 11.23 7.32
N GLY A 84 -14.04 10.07 7.05
CA GLY A 84 -14.17 8.87 7.87
C GLY A 84 -13.39 8.89 9.20
N GLN A 85 -12.51 9.86 9.41
CA GLN A 85 -11.76 10.06 10.67
C GLN A 85 -12.51 10.93 11.70
N ARG A 86 -13.78 11.32 11.45
CA ARG A 86 -14.59 12.20 12.32
C ARG A 86 -15.55 11.47 13.28
N THR A 87 -15.33 10.20 13.56
CA THR A 87 -16.10 9.42 14.56
C THR A 87 -15.20 8.87 15.65
#